data_AF-A0A966YAE8-F1
#
_entry.id   AF-A0A966YAE8-F1
#
_cell.length_a   1.000
_cell.length_b   1.000
_cell.length_c   1.000
_cell.angle_alpha   90.00
_cell.angle_beta   90.00
_cell.angle_gamma   90.00
#
_symmetry.space_group_name_H-M   'P 1'
#
loop_
_entity.id
_entity.type
_entity.pdbx_description
1 polymer ?
#
loop_
_entity_poly.entity_id
_entity_poly.type
_entity_poly.pdbx_seq_one_letter_code
_entity_poly.pdbx_strand_id
1 'polypeptide(L)'
;MDAILSLAVTKLVSAIIHNSSDEPVGNGGRHDWSGPHARDMALLAALYDQSTAETFPARWRKLRWRVGYTSLAGLWPLAVGGLGTLMFAIAVAATVARGQSAWLAVWWPWLLLAAVWGPWSWRRLRCWWKALRIIRSMRTGNRTVGQLTRALARMPEVDLAGQPLPLLARSDDRYELVAKFQGILEAVGYGGMVVIIDRLDEPHVINGAAEPMRLVIWPILDNKFLKSPGLGFKMLLPNELYRFIEGEDESFNQRARLDKQNLVPSLEWSGETLYDIASMRLKAASVKQPPASLADLFEPAVDQRRLLDGLRSVRVPRQLFKFLYRLLVAHCHAHTAEQPVYQIPLERFDTELAVFRRDQDAFDRGLAPR
;
A
#
# COMPACT_ATOMS: atom_id res chain seq x y z
N MET A 1 -9.43 1.83 0.22
CA MET A 1 -9.19 3.26 -0.10
C MET A 1 -8.16 3.89 0.82
N ASP A 2 -8.41 4.00 2.13
CA ASP A 2 -7.48 4.67 3.06
C ASP A 2 -6.04 4.11 2.97
N ALA A 3 -5.88 2.79 2.86
CA ALA A 3 -4.57 2.15 2.67
C ALA A 3 -3.90 2.53 1.33
N ILE A 4 -4.66 2.54 0.24
CA ILE A 4 -4.19 2.91 -1.11
C ILE A 4 -3.75 4.37 -1.12
N LEU A 5 -4.58 5.28 -0.58
CA LEU A 5 -4.23 6.69 -0.41
C LEU A 5 -2.99 6.86 0.46
N SER A 6 -2.89 6.11 1.57
CA SER A 6 -1.73 6.18 2.46
C SER A 6 -0.44 5.84 1.75
N LEU A 7 -0.42 4.73 0.99
CA LEU A 7 0.75 4.30 0.24
C LEU A 7 1.07 5.27 -0.91
N ALA A 8 0.07 5.61 -1.71
CA ALA A 8 0.25 6.43 -2.91
C ALA A 8 0.65 7.87 -2.58
N VAL A 9 -0.02 8.50 -1.60
CA VAL A 9 0.34 9.84 -1.11
C VAL A 9 1.74 9.81 -0.49
N THR A 10 2.07 8.81 0.33
CA THR A 10 3.42 8.73 0.93
C THR A 10 4.51 8.63 -0.14
N LYS A 11 4.30 7.80 -1.19
CA LYS A 11 5.22 7.67 -2.32
C LYS A 11 5.37 8.99 -3.08
N LEU A 12 4.25 9.65 -3.40
CA LEU A 12 4.29 10.94 -4.10
C LEU A 12 4.96 12.04 -3.26
N VAL A 13 4.65 12.13 -1.96
CA VAL A 13 5.32 13.05 -1.03
C VAL A 13 6.82 12.77 -0.97
N SER A 14 7.23 11.49 -0.93
CA SER A 14 8.65 11.13 -0.95
C SER A 14 9.32 11.64 -2.22
N ALA A 15 8.72 11.40 -3.39
CA ALA A 15 9.24 11.90 -4.65
C ALA A 15 9.36 13.45 -4.62
N ILE A 16 8.30 14.17 -4.26
CA ILE A 16 8.31 15.64 -4.21
C ILE A 16 9.40 16.20 -3.25
N ILE A 17 9.63 15.55 -2.10
CA ILE A 17 10.61 16.04 -1.10
C ILE A 17 12.04 15.63 -1.46
N HIS A 18 12.26 14.39 -1.90
CA HIS A 18 13.59 13.80 -2.09
C HIS A 18 14.16 13.97 -3.48
N ASN A 19 13.39 14.51 -4.44
CA ASN A 19 13.91 14.84 -5.75
C ASN A 19 15.16 15.74 -5.68
N SER A 20 16.32 15.12 -5.88
CA SER A 20 17.47 15.69 -6.57
C SER A 20 17.13 15.81 -8.05
N SER A 21 17.90 16.62 -8.77
CA SER A 21 17.68 16.96 -10.19
C SER A 21 17.60 15.77 -11.16
N ASP A 22 17.88 14.54 -10.73
CA ASP A 22 18.06 13.35 -11.59
C ASP A 22 16.86 12.40 -11.67
N GLU A 23 15.91 12.41 -10.72
CA GLU A 23 14.69 11.58 -10.79
C GLU A 23 13.43 12.47 -10.75
N PRO A 24 12.98 13.02 -11.88
CA PRO A 24 11.84 13.92 -11.90
C PRO A 24 10.52 13.20 -11.56
N VAL A 25 9.66 13.86 -10.76
CA VAL A 25 8.29 13.37 -10.53
C VAL A 25 7.51 13.53 -11.82
N GLY A 26 6.88 12.45 -12.30
CA GLY A 26 6.10 12.46 -13.53
C GLY A 26 6.95 12.66 -14.78
N ASN A 27 6.56 13.61 -15.63
CA ASN A 27 7.09 13.78 -17.00
C ASN A 27 8.45 14.49 -17.11
N GLY A 28 9.28 14.54 -16.07
CA GLY A 28 10.58 15.22 -16.22
C GLY A 28 10.62 16.69 -15.79
N GLY A 29 9.46 17.36 -15.78
CA GLY A 29 9.37 18.81 -15.66
C GLY A 29 9.40 19.37 -14.24
N ARG A 30 9.81 20.64 -14.11
CA ARG A 30 9.54 21.45 -12.94
C ARG A 30 8.04 21.77 -12.94
N HIS A 31 7.30 21.21 -11.99
CA HIS A 31 5.84 21.36 -11.95
C HIS A 31 5.46 22.62 -11.18
N ASP A 32 4.80 23.55 -11.87
CA ASP A 32 4.16 24.70 -11.24
C ASP A 32 2.82 24.26 -10.66
N TRP A 33 2.79 24.12 -9.35
CA TRP A 33 1.60 23.69 -8.62
C TRP A 33 0.56 24.81 -8.62
N SER A 34 -0.62 24.54 -9.18
CA SER A 34 -1.77 25.43 -9.02
C SER A 34 -2.14 25.55 -7.53
N GLY A 35 -2.66 26.70 -7.10
CA GLY A 35 -3.09 26.91 -5.71
C GLY A 35 -4.00 25.80 -5.17
N PRO A 36 -5.04 25.37 -5.92
CA PRO A 36 -5.90 24.24 -5.53
C PRO A 36 -5.16 22.90 -5.40
N HIS A 37 -4.27 22.55 -6.35
CA HIS A 37 -3.48 21.31 -6.26
C HIS A 37 -2.52 21.36 -5.08
N ALA A 38 -1.95 22.52 -4.79
CA ALA A 38 -1.06 22.71 -3.65
C ALA A 38 -1.76 22.51 -2.31
N ARG A 39 -2.97 23.06 -2.19
CA ARG A 39 -3.85 22.86 -1.04
C ARG A 39 -4.24 21.39 -0.88
N ASP A 40 -4.71 20.76 -1.96
CA ASP A 40 -5.19 19.37 -1.93
C ASP A 40 -4.05 18.40 -1.61
N MET A 41 -2.84 18.65 -2.13
CA MET A 41 -1.65 17.88 -1.78
C MET A 41 -1.25 18.04 -0.30
N ALA A 42 -1.31 19.28 0.21
CA ALA A 42 -1.04 19.54 1.63
C ALA A 42 -2.08 18.89 2.56
N LEU A 43 -3.35 18.86 2.14
CA LEU A 43 -4.44 18.18 2.84
C LEU A 43 -4.25 16.66 2.83
N LEU A 44 -4.04 16.06 1.65
CA LEU A 44 -3.82 14.63 1.50
C LEU A 44 -2.60 14.17 2.29
N ALA A 45 -1.50 14.93 2.27
CA ALA A 45 -0.33 14.63 3.10
C ALA A 45 -0.62 14.77 4.61
N ALA A 46 -1.46 15.71 5.02
CA ALA A 46 -1.86 15.80 6.42
C ALA A 46 -2.65 14.57 6.89
N LEU A 47 -3.50 14.01 6.02
CA LEU A 47 -4.34 12.86 6.30
C LEU A 47 -3.60 11.51 6.15
N TYR A 48 -2.86 11.33 5.05
CA TYR A 48 -2.47 10.01 4.55
C TYR A 48 -0.96 9.75 4.43
N ASP A 49 -0.08 10.77 4.50
CA ASP A 49 1.37 10.49 4.51
C ASP A 49 1.73 9.67 5.76
N GLN A 50 2.54 8.62 5.62
CA GLN A 50 2.89 7.69 6.71
C GLN A 50 4.36 7.28 6.66
N SER A 51 5.22 8.14 6.10
CA SER A 51 6.67 7.87 6.06
C SER A 51 7.25 7.65 7.45
N THR A 52 8.05 6.59 7.60
CA THR A 52 8.82 6.27 8.82
C THR A 52 10.22 6.90 8.82
N ALA A 53 10.66 7.47 7.68
CA ALA A 53 12.01 8.00 7.52
C ALA A 53 12.23 9.35 8.22
N GLU A 54 11.19 10.18 8.33
CA GLU A 54 11.28 11.51 8.94
C GLU A 54 10.08 11.81 9.85
N THR A 55 10.26 12.72 10.81
CA THR A 55 9.14 13.19 11.63
C THR A 55 8.12 13.96 10.78
N PHE A 56 6.83 13.68 11.03
CA PHE A 56 5.75 14.32 10.30
C PHE A 56 5.81 15.86 10.22
N PRO A 57 6.00 16.61 11.33
CA PRO A 57 5.93 18.06 11.26
C PRO A 57 7.03 18.67 10.39
N ALA A 58 8.20 18.03 10.32
CA ALA A 58 9.30 18.44 9.46
C ALA A 58 8.98 18.12 7.99
N ARG A 59 8.58 16.88 7.71
CA ARG A 59 8.26 16.40 6.37
C ARG A 59 7.10 17.19 5.74
N TRP A 60 6.01 17.39 6.47
CA TRP A 60 4.87 18.18 6.01
C TRP A 60 5.23 19.66 5.79
N ARG A 61 6.12 20.24 6.61
CA ARG A 61 6.64 21.59 6.38
C ARG A 61 7.44 21.65 5.07
N LYS A 62 8.37 20.72 4.85
CA LYS A 62 9.16 20.64 3.60
C LYS A 62 8.24 20.52 2.38
N LEU A 63 7.25 19.63 2.43
CA LEU A 63 6.27 19.46 1.36
C LEU A 63 5.55 20.78 1.03
N ARG A 64 5.00 21.47 2.04
CA ARG A 64 4.29 22.74 1.82
C ARG A 64 5.15 23.78 1.12
N TRP A 65 6.42 23.88 1.48
CA TRP A 65 7.35 24.79 0.81
C TRP A 65 7.62 24.37 -0.64
N ARG A 66 7.82 23.07 -0.90
CA ARG A 66 8.07 22.54 -2.26
C ARG A 66 6.89 22.72 -3.21
N VAL A 67 5.68 22.56 -2.68
CA VAL A 67 4.43 22.66 -3.44
C VAL A 67 3.91 24.12 -3.48
N GLY A 68 4.56 25.05 -2.78
CA GLY A 68 4.18 26.47 -2.76
C GLY A 68 2.97 26.80 -1.87
N TYR A 69 2.48 25.87 -1.05
CA TYR A 69 1.36 26.08 -0.15
C TYR A 69 1.78 26.86 1.12
N THR A 70 1.84 28.20 1.00
CA THR A 70 2.28 29.13 2.05
C THR A 70 1.12 29.98 2.57
N SER A 71 0.12 29.37 3.18
CA SER A 71 -1.01 30.15 3.71
C SER A 71 -0.63 30.89 5.01
N LEU A 72 -0.41 32.20 4.93
CA LEU A 72 -0.23 33.06 6.11
C LEU A 72 -1.57 33.33 6.82
N ALA A 73 -2.69 33.31 6.09
CA ALA A 73 -4.03 33.40 6.65
C ALA A 73 -4.27 32.31 7.71
N GLY A 74 -3.65 31.14 7.56
CA GLY A 74 -3.69 30.08 8.56
C GLY A 74 -3.14 30.49 9.93
N LEU A 75 -2.30 31.52 10.02
CA LEU A 75 -1.64 31.97 11.25
C LEU A 75 -2.32 33.20 11.90
N TRP A 76 -3.37 33.77 11.29
CA TRP A 76 -4.00 35.01 11.78
C TRP A 76 -4.39 34.98 13.27
N PRO A 77 -4.94 33.89 13.85
CA PRO A 77 -5.33 33.89 15.27
C PRO A 77 -4.10 33.93 16.19
N LEU A 78 -2.99 33.32 15.76
CA LEU A 78 -1.73 33.38 16.47
C LEU A 78 -1.15 34.80 16.40
N ALA A 79 -1.26 35.46 15.24
CA ALA A 79 -0.81 36.84 15.06
C ALA A 79 -1.61 37.82 15.94
N VAL A 80 -2.94 37.66 16.01
CA VAL A 80 -3.80 38.45 16.92
C VAL A 80 -3.41 38.23 18.38
N GLY A 81 -3.25 36.96 18.81
CA GLY A 81 -2.76 36.62 20.15
C GLY A 81 -1.40 37.25 20.48
N GLY A 82 -0.45 37.14 19.55
CA GLY A 82 0.90 37.68 19.70
C GLY A 82 0.93 39.21 19.75
N LEU A 83 0.23 39.89 18.85
CA LEU A 83 0.12 41.35 18.84
C LEU A 83 -0.57 41.88 20.08
N GLY A 84 -1.65 41.25 20.53
CA GLY A 84 -2.30 41.66 21.78
C GLY A 84 -1.42 41.45 23.01
N THR A 85 -0.64 40.35 23.04
CA THR A 85 0.34 40.12 24.12
C THR A 85 1.47 41.16 24.10
N LEU A 86 1.96 41.53 22.92
CA LEU A 86 2.98 42.57 22.75
C LEU A 86 2.46 43.94 23.21
N MET A 87 1.25 44.33 22.77
CA MET A 87 0.62 45.57 23.20
C MET A 87 0.37 45.60 24.71
N PHE A 88 -0.04 44.47 25.30
CA PHE A 88 -0.18 44.34 26.74
C PHE A 88 1.16 44.52 27.47
N ALA A 89 2.24 43.89 26.98
CA ALA A 89 3.57 44.05 27.56
C ALA A 89 4.08 45.51 27.48
N ILE A 90 3.83 46.20 26.37
CA ILE A 90 4.16 47.62 26.21
C ILE A 90 3.38 48.48 27.22
N ALA A 91 2.08 48.22 27.39
CA ALA A 91 1.25 48.92 28.37
C ALA A 91 1.73 48.70 29.81
N VAL A 92 2.11 47.47 30.16
CA VAL A 92 2.73 47.13 31.46
C VAL A 92 4.03 47.91 31.66
N ALA A 93 4.95 47.88 30.69
CA ALA A 93 6.22 48.59 30.79
C ALA A 93 6.04 50.11 30.95
N ALA A 94 5.13 50.71 30.17
CA ALA A 94 4.85 52.15 30.23
C ALA A 94 4.22 52.57 31.58
N THR A 95 3.37 51.73 32.16
CA THR A 95 2.73 52.03 33.45
C THR A 95 3.65 51.81 34.65
N VAL A 96 4.53 50.82 34.59
CA VAL A 96 5.60 50.63 35.58
C VAL A 96 6.58 51.81 35.53
N ALA A 97 7.00 52.26 34.33
CA ALA A 97 7.86 53.44 34.18
C ALA A 97 7.23 54.74 34.72
N ARG A 98 5.90 54.83 34.72
CA ARG A 98 5.14 55.96 35.27
C ARG A 98 4.72 55.79 36.74
N GLY A 99 5.09 54.68 37.40
CA GLY A 99 4.73 54.41 38.79
C GLY A 99 3.24 54.14 39.05
N GLN A 100 2.43 53.89 38.01
CA GLN A 100 0.98 53.70 38.11
C GLN A 100 0.60 52.22 37.89
N SER A 101 0.94 51.35 38.85
CA SER A 101 0.72 49.90 38.73
C SER A 101 -0.65 49.41 39.24
N ALA A 102 -1.49 50.30 39.78
CA ALA A 102 -2.76 49.92 40.43
C ALA A 102 -3.75 49.16 39.52
N TRP A 103 -3.74 49.42 38.21
CA TRP A 103 -4.63 48.75 37.26
C TRP A 103 -4.26 47.27 37.01
N LEU A 104 -2.99 46.88 37.22
CA LEU A 104 -2.53 45.49 37.05
C LEU A 104 -3.06 44.55 38.14
N ALA A 105 -3.41 45.10 39.31
CA ALA A 105 -4.03 44.37 40.40
C ALA A 105 -5.52 44.05 40.13
N VAL A 106 -6.14 44.71 39.15
CA VAL A 106 -7.52 44.46 38.76
C VAL A 106 -7.56 43.28 37.77
N TRP A 107 -8.64 42.50 37.76
CA TRP A 107 -8.78 41.28 36.94
C TRP A 107 -9.03 41.55 35.44
N TRP A 108 -9.60 42.71 35.08
CA TRP A 108 -10.03 43.00 33.70
C TRP A 108 -8.89 43.01 32.65
N PRO A 109 -7.64 43.48 32.93
CA PRO A 109 -6.57 43.43 31.95
C PRO A 109 -6.16 42.01 31.59
N TRP A 110 -6.19 41.12 32.58
CA TRP A 110 -5.94 39.69 32.39
C TRP A 110 -7.03 39.03 31.58
N LEU A 111 -8.29 39.45 31.73
CA LEU A 111 -9.38 38.98 30.87
C LEU A 111 -9.27 39.50 29.44
N LEU A 112 -8.87 40.75 29.22
CA LEU A 112 -8.62 41.25 27.87
C LEU A 112 -7.50 40.45 27.20
N LEU A 113 -6.41 40.19 27.93
CA LEU A 113 -5.33 39.33 27.43
C LEU A 113 -5.84 37.93 27.08
N ALA A 114 -6.67 37.32 27.93
CA ALA A 114 -7.30 36.03 27.65
C ALA A 114 -8.24 36.09 26.43
N ALA A 115 -9.00 37.17 26.27
CA ALA A 115 -9.91 37.37 25.14
C ALA A 115 -9.18 37.48 23.80
N VAL A 116 -8.00 38.11 23.77
CA VAL A 116 -7.14 38.17 22.57
C VAL A 116 -6.68 36.77 22.14
N TRP A 117 -6.42 35.87 23.09
CA TRP A 117 -6.10 34.46 22.79
C TRP A 117 -7.33 33.60 22.45
N GLY A 118 -8.54 34.11 22.68
CA GLY A 118 -9.80 33.42 22.43
C GLY A 118 -9.92 32.80 21.03
N PRO A 119 -9.72 33.56 19.94
CA PRO A 119 -9.79 33.03 18.58
C PRO A 119 -8.80 31.90 18.29
N TRP A 120 -7.58 32.00 18.84
CA TRP A 120 -6.56 30.95 18.68
C TRP A 120 -6.95 29.68 19.42
N SER A 121 -7.39 29.80 20.68
CA SER A 121 -7.84 28.69 21.52
C SER A 121 -9.07 28.00 20.90
N TRP A 122 -10.04 28.79 20.44
CA TRP A 122 -11.24 28.28 19.77
C TRP A 122 -10.90 27.49 18.50
N ARG A 123 -10.04 28.06 17.64
CA ARG A 123 -9.61 27.37 16.41
C ARG A 123 -8.85 26.10 16.72
N ARG A 124 -7.96 26.13 17.73
CA ARG A 124 -7.20 24.97 18.17
C ARG A 124 -8.12 23.85 18.66
N LEU A 125 -9.12 24.21 19.46
CA LEU A 125 -10.13 23.28 19.96
C LEU A 125 -10.92 22.67 18.80
N ARG A 126 -11.45 23.47 17.87
CA ARG A 126 -12.17 22.95 16.68
C ARG A 126 -11.32 21.99 15.84
N CYS A 127 -10.05 22.33 15.61
CA CYS A 127 -9.13 21.48 14.87
C CYS A 127 -8.84 20.18 15.63
N TRP A 128 -8.76 20.23 16.96
CA TRP A 128 -8.59 19.05 17.80
C TRP A 128 -9.79 18.12 17.74
N TRP A 129 -11.01 18.66 17.84
CA TRP A 129 -12.25 17.89 17.66
C TRP A 129 -12.34 17.25 16.26
N LYS A 130 -12.00 18.01 15.20
CA LYS A 130 -11.94 17.47 13.83
C LYS A 130 -10.89 16.36 13.71
N ALA A 131 -9.69 16.58 14.24
CA ALA A 131 -8.61 15.60 14.20
C ALA A 131 -8.97 14.31 14.95
N LEU A 132 -9.62 14.42 16.11
CA LEU A 132 -10.14 13.27 16.86
C LEU A 132 -11.14 12.45 16.04
N ARG A 133 -12.09 13.12 15.39
CA ARG A 133 -13.09 12.44 14.55
C ARG A 133 -12.45 11.75 13.36
N ILE A 134 -11.53 12.43 12.68
CA ILE A 134 -10.77 11.88 11.54
C ILE A 134 -9.96 10.64 11.96
N ILE A 135 -9.23 10.70 13.08
CA ILE A 135 -8.42 9.57 13.52
C ILE A 135 -9.30 8.37 13.92
N ARG A 136 -10.48 8.62 14.50
CA ARG A 136 -11.43 7.56 14.84
C ARG A 136 -12.13 6.94 13.63
N SER A 137 -12.29 7.68 12.53
CA SER A 137 -12.99 7.23 11.33
C SER A 137 -12.07 6.60 10.27
N MET A 138 -10.80 6.98 10.25
CA MET A 138 -9.80 6.41 9.33
C MET A 138 -9.47 4.98 9.75
N ARG A 139 -9.52 4.05 8.78
CA ARG A 139 -9.25 2.63 9.04
C ARG A 139 -7.76 2.32 9.12
N THR A 140 -6.93 3.14 8.48
CA THR A 140 -5.47 2.99 8.46
C THR A 140 -4.82 4.33 8.73
N GLY A 141 -3.84 4.38 9.63
CA GLY A 141 -3.18 5.63 10.00
C GLY A 141 -2.30 5.51 11.23
N ASN A 142 -1.06 6.00 11.13
CA ASN A 142 -0.15 6.13 12.28
C ASN A 142 -0.15 7.54 12.88
N ARG A 143 -1.19 8.35 12.57
CA ARG A 143 -1.25 9.77 12.94
C ARG A 143 -1.76 9.97 14.35
N THR A 144 -1.05 10.80 15.12
CA THR A 144 -1.54 11.26 16.43
C THR A 144 -2.45 12.48 16.30
N VAL A 145 -3.39 12.62 17.22
CA VAL A 145 -4.34 13.74 17.27
C VAL A 145 -3.62 15.08 17.29
N GLY A 146 -2.55 15.20 18.07
CA GLY A 146 -1.79 16.44 18.17
C GLY A 146 -1.00 16.80 16.90
N GLN A 147 -0.59 15.82 16.10
CA GLN A 147 0.05 16.06 14.80
C GLN A 147 -0.97 16.57 13.78
N LEU A 148 -2.10 15.89 13.64
CA LEU A 148 -3.15 16.28 12.69
C LEU A 148 -3.77 17.63 13.07
N THR A 149 -4.00 17.88 14.36
CA THR A 149 -4.49 19.18 14.87
C THR A 149 -3.56 20.32 14.47
N ARG A 150 -2.24 20.12 14.54
CA ARG A 150 -1.25 21.13 14.13
C ARG A 150 -1.26 21.38 12.61
N ALA A 151 -1.44 20.33 11.81
CA ALA A 151 -1.55 20.46 10.36
C ALA A 151 -2.82 21.22 9.96
N LEU A 152 -3.99 20.79 10.47
CA LEU A 152 -5.28 21.43 10.21
C LEU A 152 -5.31 22.89 10.69
N ALA A 153 -4.78 23.18 11.89
CA ALA A 153 -4.74 24.55 12.41
C ALA A 153 -3.86 25.50 11.56
N ARG A 154 -2.96 24.97 10.73
CA ARG A 154 -2.13 25.78 9.82
C ARG A 154 -2.79 26.02 8.46
N MET A 155 -3.88 25.33 8.13
CA MET A 155 -4.66 25.55 6.91
C MET A 155 -5.78 26.57 7.21
N PRO A 156 -6.05 27.56 6.34
CA PRO A 156 -7.14 28.52 6.51
C PRO A 156 -8.50 27.81 6.56
N GLU A 157 -9.48 28.39 7.25
CA GLU A 157 -10.82 27.79 7.31
C GLU A 157 -11.49 27.74 5.93
N VAL A 158 -11.22 28.71 5.06
CA VAL A 158 -11.72 28.74 3.67
C VAL A 158 -11.20 27.55 2.87
N ASP A 159 -9.94 27.17 3.05
CA ASP A 159 -9.36 26.02 2.37
C ASP A 159 -9.88 24.69 2.89
N LEU A 160 -10.24 24.63 4.17
CA LEU A 160 -10.82 23.43 4.81
C LEU A 160 -12.34 23.33 4.60
N ALA A 161 -13.01 24.44 4.30
CA ALA A 161 -14.44 24.46 4.03
C ALA A 161 -14.73 23.71 2.73
N GLY A 162 -15.74 22.83 2.76
CA GLY A 162 -16.12 22.01 1.61
C GLY A 162 -15.11 20.92 1.23
N GLN A 163 -14.05 20.69 2.02
CA GLN A 163 -13.15 19.57 1.76
C GLN A 163 -13.76 18.25 2.27
N PRO A 164 -13.54 17.13 1.55
CA PRO A 164 -13.98 15.79 1.94
C PRO A 164 -13.11 15.26 3.07
N LEU A 165 -13.26 15.84 4.26
CA LEU A 165 -12.60 15.33 5.46
C LEU A 165 -13.34 14.05 5.88
N PRO A 166 -12.65 12.92 6.13
CA PRO A 166 -13.28 11.69 6.57
C PRO A 166 -13.73 11.87 8.04
N LEU A 167 -14.81 12.59 8.29
CA LEU A 167 -15.32 12.86 9.64
C LEU A 167 -16.27 11.75 10.12
N LEU A 168 -16.86 11.04 9.17
CA LEU A 168 -17.81 9.96 9.37
C LEU A 168 -17.28 8.70 8.69
N ALA A 169 -17.75 7.53 9.11
CA ALA A 169 -17.40 6.26 8.48
C ALA A 169 -18.14 6.04 7.14
N ARG A 170 -18.13 7.04 6.25
CA ARG A 170 -18.75 7.00 4.92
C ARG A 170 -17.73 6.85 3.81
N SER A 171 -18.14 6.25 2.69
CA SER A 171 -17.24 6.00 1.55
C SER A 171 -17.11 7.20 0.61
N ASP A 172 -18.11 8.09 0.56
CA ASP A 172 -18.16 9.18 -0.43
C ASP A 172 -16.99 10.18 -0.28
N ASP A 173 -16.66 10.58 0.96
CA ASP A 173 -15.48 11.43 1.22
C ASP A 173 -14.19 10.81 0.66
N ARG A 174 -14.07 9.48 0.76
CA ARG A 174 -12.87 8.77 0.32
C ARG A 174 -12.78 8.70 -1.20
N TYR A 175 -13.91 8.56 -1.88
CA TYR A 175 -13.96 8.66 -3.34
C TYR A 175 -13.53 10.06 -3.79
N GLU A 176 -13.99 11.13 -3.13
CA GLU A 176 -13.55 12.48 -3.45
C GLU A 176 -12.06 12.71 -3.15
N LEU A 177 -11.52 12.14 -2.06
CA LEU A 177 -10.08 12.19 -1.77
C LEU A 177 -9.25 11.45 -2.83
N VAL A 178 -9.74 10.31 -3.33
CA VAL A 178 -9.12 9.60 -4.46
C VAL A 178 -9.17 10.44 -5.72
N ALA A 179 -10.32 11.05 -6.05
CA ALA A 179 -10.44 11.93 -7.21
C ALA A 179 -9.51 13.15 -7.13
N LYS A 180 -9.38 13.77 -5.96
CA LYS A 180 -8.41 14.86 -5.71
C LYS A 180 -6.98 14.40 -5.92
N PHE A 181 -6.65 13.21 -5.41
CA PHE A 181 -5.33 12.64 -5.62
C PHE A 181 -5.05 12.35 -7.10
N GLN A 182 -6.04 11.86 -7.85
CA GLN A 182 -5.93 11.64 -9.29
C GLN A 182 -5.73 12.94 -10.06
N GLY A 183 -6.45 14.01 -9.72
CA GLY A 183 -6.22 15.33 -10.33
C GLY A 183 -4.81 15.87 -10.06
N ILE A 184 -4.25 15.58 -8.88
CA ILE A 184 -2.84 15.88 -8.58
C ILE A 184 -1.89 15.03 -9.44
N LEU A 185 -2.15 13.73 -9.58
CA LEU A 185 -1.34 12.84 -10.40
C LEU A 185 -1.33 13.29 -11.87
N GLU A 186 -2.49 13.64 -12.41
CA GLU A 186 -2.66 14.17 -13.77
C GLU A 186 -1.91 15.48 -13.96
N ALA A 187 -2.01 16.41 -12.99
CA ALA A 187 -1.27 17.67 -13.02
C ALA A 187 0.25 17.47 -12.99
N VAL A 188 0.72 16.34 -12.44
CA VAL A 188 2.14 15.95 -12.41
C VAL A 188 2.52 15.13 -13.66
N GLY A 189 1.57 14.83 -14.55
CA GLY A 189 1.80 14.11 -15.80
C GLY A 189 1.60 12.59 -15.72
N TYR A 190 1.09 12.06 -14.62
CA TYR A 190 0.68 10.65 -14.53
C TYR A 190 -0.75 10.47 -15.05
N GLY A 191 -0.97 9.54 -15.98
CA GLY A 191 -2.30 9.23 -16.51
C GLY A 191 -3.23 8.48 -15.55
N GLY A 192 -2.73 8.05 -14.38
CA GLY A 192 -3.50 7.30 -13.39
C GLY A 192 -2.59 6.55 -12.42
N MET A 193 -3.17 5.63 -11.64
CA MET A 193 -2.41 4.75 -10.76
C MET A 193 -2.84 3.29 -10.90
N VAL A 194 -1.87 2.38 -10.78
CA VAL A 194 -2.13 0.94 -10.73
C VAL A 194 -1.86 0.43 -9.31
N VAL A 195 -2.86 -0.22 -8.72
CA VAL A 195 -2.78 -0.89 -7.43
C VAL A 195 -2.49 -2.35 -7.68
N ILE A 196 -1.27 -2.76 -7.32
CA ILE A 196 -0.85 -4.16 -7.35
C ILE A 196 -1.03 -4.75 -5.96
N ILE A 197 -1.78 -5.84 -5.87
CA ILE A 197 -1.90 -6.65 -4.67
C ILE A 197 -1.20 -7.97 -4.99
N ASP A 198 -0.13 -8.26 -4.28
CA ASP A 198 0.69 -9.46 -4.43
C ASP A 198 1.01 -10.02 -3.03
N ARG A 199 1.25 -11.34 -2.95
CA ARG A 199 1.67 -12.03 -1.71
C ARG A 199 0.78 -11.74 -0.51
N LEU A 200 -0.53 -11.80 -0.69
CA LEU A 200 -1.51 -11.54 0.37
C LEU A 200 -1.40 -12.53 1.54
N ASP A 201 -0.89 -13.73 1.28
CA ASP A 201 -0.74 -14.84 2.22
C ASP A 201 0.48 -14.71 3.15
N GLU A 202 1.53 -13.99 2.73
CA GLU A 202 2.80 -13.90 3.47
C GLU A 202 2.77 -13.10 4.79
N PRO A 203 2.02 -11.99 4.95
CA PRO A 203 2.06 -11.19 6.17
C PRO A 203 1.75 -12.00 7.42
N HIS A 204 2.51 -11.79 8.51
CA HIS A 204 2.37 -12.56 9.77
C HIS A 204 0.97 -12.56 10.37
N VAL A 205 0.19 -11.49 10.18
CA VAL A 205 -1.19 -11.38 10.69
C VAL A 205 -2.15 -12.29 9.93
N ILE A 206 -1.86 -12.55 8.65
CA ILE A 206 -2.66 -13.42 7.79
C ILE A 206 -2.15 -14.84 7.89
N ASN A 207 -0.83 -15.04 7.79
CA ASN A 207 -0.16 -16.33 7.87
C ASN A 207 -0.86 -17.39 6.98
N GLY A 208 -1.16 -17.03 5.73
CA GLY A 208 -1.88 -17.88 4.77
C GLY A 208 -3.26 -18.39 5.19
N ALA A 209 -3.89 -17.82 6.23
CA ALA A 209 -5.25 -18.17 6.61
C ALA A 209 -6.25 -17.49 5.69
N ALA A 210 -7.17 -18.27 5.10
CA ALA A 210 -8.11 -17.78 4.09
C ALA A 210 -9.09 -16.72 4.61
N GLU A 211 -9.56 -16.85 5.86
CA GLU A 211 -10.50 -15.89 6.46
C GLU A 211 -9.90 -14.48 6.63
N PRO A 212 -8.70 -14.30 7.23
CA PRO A 212 -8.03 -13.00 7.24
C PRO A 212 -7.79 -12.42 5.84
N MET A 213 -7.43 -13.24 4.86
CA MET A 213 -7.28 -12.80 3.47
C MET A 213 -8.61 -12.28 2.90
N ARG A 214 -9.71 -12.98 3.17
CA ARG A 214 -11.06 -12.60 2.78
C ARG A 214 -11.44 -11.22 3.30
N LEU A 215 -11.17 -10.95 4.59
CA LEU A 215 -11.46 -9.66 5.23
C LEU A 215 -10.74 -8.47 4.57
N VAL A 216 -9.57 -8.70 3.98
CA VAL A 216 -8.80 -7.66 3.28
C VAL A 216 -9.34 -7.42 1.86
N ILE A 217 -9.66 -8.49 1.13
CA ILE A 217 -9.98 -8.42 -0.30
C ILE A 217 -11.44 -8.08 -0.57
N TRP A 218 -12.39 -8.59 0.21
CA TRP A 218 -13.82 -8.42 -0.07
C TRP A 218 -14.26 -6.95 -0.16
N PRO A 219 -13.77 -6.03 0.69
CA PRO A 219 -14.09 -4.61 0.56
C PRO A 219 -13.57 -3.95 -0.73
N ILE A 220 -12.63 -4.59 -1.45
CA ILE A 220 -12.07 -4.12 -2.71
C ILE A 220 -12.90 -4.63 -3.90
N LEU A 221 -13.56 -5.79 -3.76
CA LEU A 221 -14.42 -6.42 -4.76
C LEU A 221 -15.79 -5.72 -4.87
N ASP A 222 -15.79 -4.40 -5.01
CA ASP A 222 -16.96 -3.59 -5.32
C ASP A 222 -16.79 -3.03 -6.74
N ASN A 223 -17.76 -3.29 -7.62
CA ASN A 223 -17.72 -2.80 -9.00
C ASN A 223 -17.60 -1.26 -9.09
N LYS A 224 -18.19 -0.51 -8.14
CA LYS A 224 -18.03 0.96 -8.10
C LYS A 224 -16.57 1.35 -7.88
N PHE A 225 -15.86 0.59 -7.05
CA PHE A 225 -14.46 0.86 -6.75
C PHE A 225 -13.52 0.36 -7.86
N LEU A 226 -13.74 -0.85 -8.37
CA LEU A 226 -12.93 -1.46 -9.44
C LEU A 226 -13.01 -0.69 -10.76
N LYS A 227 -14.13 0.00 -11.03
CA LYS A 227 -14.33 0.84 -12.23
C LYS A 227 -14.11 2.34 -11.98
N SER A 228 -13.45 2.71 -10.89
CA SER A 228 -13.08 4.10 -10.65
C SER A 228 -12.16 4.60 -11.81
N PRO A 229 -12.47 5.74 -12.46
CA PRO A 229 -11.63 6.29 -13.52
C PRO A 229 -10.19 6.50 -13.04
N GLY A 230 -9.19 6.32 -13.90
CA GLY A 230 -7.77 6.55 -13.56
C GLY A 230 -7.18 5.58 -12.52
N LEU A 231 -7.87 4.47 -12.21
CA LEU A 231 -7.42 3.45 -11.26
C LEU A 231 -7.41 2.07 -11.94
N GLY A 232 -6.25 1.44 -12.00
CA GLY A 232 -6.09 0.06 -12.42
C GLY A 232 -5.86 -0.86 -11.22
N PHE A 233 -6.42 -2.07 -11.26
CA PHE A 233 -6.14 -3.10 -10.26
C PHE A 233 -5.49 -4.30 -10.92
N LYS A 234 -4.40 -4.79 -10.33
CA LYS A 234 -3.80 -6.08 -10.65
C LYS A 234 -3.68 -6.87 -9.35
N MET A 235 -4.57 -7.83 -9.16
CA MET A 235 -4.66 -8.59 -7.93
C MET A 235 -4.19 -10.02 -8.21
N LEU A 236 -3.02 -10.37 -7.70
CA LEU A 236 -2.48 -11.73 -7.71
C LEU A 236 -2.90 -12.38 -6.40
N LEU A 237 -4.12 -12.92 -6.41
CA LEU A 237 -4.74 -13.49 -5.22
C LEU A 237 -4.44 -14.98 -5.09
N PRO A 238 -4.28 -15.49 -3.87
CA PRO A 238 -4.16 -16.93 -3.64
C PRO A 238 -5.39 -17.69 -4.12
N ASN A 239 -5.17 -18.87 -4.72
CA ASN A 239 -6.20 -19.67 -5.37
C ASN A 239 -7.29 -20.15 -4.39
N GLU A 240 -6.96 -20.25 -3.10
CA GLU A 240 -7.88 -20.63 -2.04
C GLU A 240 -9.07 -19.68 -1.96
N LEU A 241 -8.86 -18.38 -2.25
CA LEU A 241 -9.93 -17.36 -2.23
C LEU A 241 -10.97 -17.57 -3.32
N TYR A 242 -10.62 -18.22 -4.42
CA TYR A 242 -11.54 -18.43 -5.54
C TYR A 242 -12.76 -19.26 -5.10
N ARG A 243 -12.55 -20.30 -4.26
CA ARG A 243 -13.64 -21.10 -3.69
C ARG A 243 -14.59 -20.29 -2.81
N PHE A 244 -14.04 -19.32 -2.08
CA PHE A 244 -14.89 -18.44 -1.26
C PHE A 244 -15.75 -17.56 -2.16
N ILE A 245 -15.18 -17.01 -3.24
CA ILE A 245 -15.94 -16.20 -4.21
C ILE A 245 -17.08 -17.00 -4.85
N GLU A 246 -16.85 -18.25 -5.25
CA GLU A 246 -17.90 -19.10 -5.83
C GLU A 246 -19.02 -19.43 -4.84
N GLY A 247 -18.71 -19.48 -3.54
CA GLY A 247 -19.67 -19.74 -2.47
C GLY A 247 -20.39 -18.51 -1.93
N GLU A 248 -20.13 -17.30 -2.45
CA GLU A 248 -20.75 -16.06 -1.96
C GLU A 248 -22.20 -15.88 -2.44
N ASP A 249 -22.95 -15.09 -1.68
CA ASP A 249 -24.36 -14.81 -1.93
C ASP A 249 -24.59 -14.01 -3.22
N GLU A 250 -25.82 -14.10 -3.75
CA GLU A 250 -26.26 -13.30 -4.91
C GLU A 250 -26.03 -11.79 -4.70
N SER A 251 -26.24 -11.29 -3.47
CA SER A 251 -26.04 -9.88 -3.12
C SER A 251 -24.58 -9.42 -3.27
N PHE A 252 -23.61 -10.32 -3.05
CA PHE A 252 -22.20 -10.05 -3.30
C PHE A 252 -21.91 -10.06 -4.80
N ASN A 253 -22.37 -11.09 -5.51
CA ASN A 253 -22.14 -11.25 -6.95
C ASN A 253 -22.70 -10.07 -7.76
N GLN A 254 -23.88 -9.56 -7.40
CA GLN A 254 -24.47 -8.37 -8.02
C GLN A 254 -23.67 -7.08 -7.76
N ARG A 255 -23.00 -6.95 -6.61
CA ARG A 255 -22.16 -5.78 -6.27
C ARG A 255 -20.77 -5.86 -6.88
N ALA A 256 -20.12 -7.01 -6.78
CA ALA A 256 -18.76 -7.23 -7.27
C ALA A 256 -18.71 -7.27 -8.80
N ARG A 257 -19.73 -7.85 -9.43
CA ARG A 257 -19.86 -8.04 -10.89
C ARG A 257 -18.57 -8.54 -11.52
N LEU A 258 -17.98 -9.59 -10.94
CA LEU A 258 -16.70 -10.15 -11.37
C LEU A 258 -16.77 -10.72 -12.79
N ASP A 259 -17.97 -11.10 -13.24
CA ASP A 259 -18.30 -11.46 -14.62
C ASP A 259 -17.99 -10.34 -15.63
N LYS A 260 -18.07 -9.07 -15.19
CA LYS A 260 -17.75 -7.90 -16.01
C LYS A 260 -16.33 -7.39 -15.82
N GLN A 261 -15.52 -8.12 -15.06
CA GLN A 261 -14.11 -7.84 -14.85
C GLN A 261 -13.28 -8.87 -15.61
N ASN A 262 -12.01 -8.56 -15.87
CA ASN A 262 -11.06 -9.51 -16.47
C ASN A 262 -10.54 -10.49 -15.40
N LEU A 263 -11.44 -11.23 -14.75
CA LEU A 263 -11.09 -12.25 -13.77
C LEU A 263 -10.52 -13.46 -14.48
N VAL A 264 -9.32 -13.86 -14.07
CA VAL A 264 -8.70 -15.13 -14.49
C VAL A 264 -8.77 -16.07 -13.28
N PRO A 265 -9.54 -17.18 -13.33
CA PRO A 265 -9.75 -18.07 -12.18
C PRO A 265 -8.47 -18.66 -11.62
N SER A 266 -7.60 -19.15 -12.49
CA SER A 266 -6.32 -19.75 -12.13
C SER A 266 -5.25 -19.40 -13.17
N LEU A 267 -4.02 -19.19 -12.70
CA LEU A 267 -2.84 -19.11 -13.56
C LEU A 267 -2.18 -20.48 -13.58
N GLU A 268 -2.49 -21.28 -14.59
CA GLU A 268 -1.93 -22.62 -14.76
C GLU A 268 -0.66 -22.60 -15.61
N TRP A 269 0.36 -23.33 -15.18
CA TRP A 269 1.53 -23.59 -16.01
C TRP A 269 1.30 -24.86 -16.84
N SER A 270 1.55 -24.78 -18.14
CA SER A 270 1.49 -25.94 -19.01
C SER A 270 2.70 -26.86 -18.78
N GLY A 271 2.55 -28.16 -19.09
CA GLY A 271 3.65 -29.12 -18.98
C GLY A 271 4.84 -28.74 -19.86
N GLU A 272 4.56 -28.19 -21.04
CA GLU A 272 5.55 -27.69 -22.00
C GLU A 272 6.33 -26.51 -21.44
N THR A 273 5.63 -25.53 -20.87
CA THR A 273 6.28 -24.35 -20.28
C THR A 273 7.17 -24.75 -19.09
N LEU A 274 6.70 -25.70 -18.28
CA LEU A 274 7.46 -26.26 -17.16
C LEU A 274 8.68 -27.04 -17.64
N TYR A 275 8.53 -27.85 -18.70
CA TYR A 275 9.62 -28.57 -19.34
C TYR A 275 10.68 -27.63 -19.91
N ASP A 276 10.25 -26.55 -20.58
CA ASP A 276 11.14 -25.55 -21.16
C ASP A 276 11.92 -24.81 -20.07
N ILE A 277 11.28 -24.41 -18.98
CA ILE A 277 11.95 -23.75 -17.85
C ILE A 277 12.99 -24.68 -17.21
N ALA A 278 12.64 -25.94 -16.96
CA ALA A 278 13.58 -26.93 -16.41
C ALA A 278 14.76 -27.17 -17.37
N SER A 279 14.46 -27.36 -18.65
CA SER A 279 15.46 -27.55 -19.70
C SER A 279 16.38 -26.34 -19.83
N MET A 280 15.86 -25.12 -19.80
CA MET A 280 16.66 -23.89 -19.83
C MET A 280 17.63 -23.81 -18.64
N ARG A 281 17.17 -24.18 -17.44
CA ARG A 281 18.05 -24.20 -16.26
C ARG A 281 19.12 -25.26 -16.35
N LEU A 282 18.78 -26.46 -16.84
CA LEU A 282 19.76 -27.52 -17.03
C LEU A 282 20.80 -27.15 -18.09
N LYS A 283 20.36 -26.58 -19.22
CA LYS A 283 21.25 -26.08 -20.27
C LYS A 283 22.21 -25.02 -19.73
N ALA A 284 21.73 -24.09 -18.90
CA ALA A 284 22.56 -23.06 -18.29
C ALA A 284 23.60 -23.63 -17.30
N ALA A 285 23.34 -24.78 -16.69
CA ALA A 285 24.26 -25.47 -15.80
C ALA A 285 25.11 -26.54 -16.51
N SER A 286 24.87 -26.81 -17.79
CA SER A 286 25.52 -27.89 -18.52
C SER A 286 26.93 -27.49 -18.96
N VAL A 287 27.90 -28.35 -18.67
CA VAL A 287 29.29 -28.22 -19.17
C VAL A 287 29.48 -28.96 -20.51
N LYS A 288 28.48 -29.76 -20.93
CA LYS A 288 28.52 -30.59 -22.14
C LYS A 288 28.19 -29.77 -23.39
N GLN A 289 28.80 -30.11 -24.52
CA GLN A 289 28.43 -29.61 -25.85
C GLN A 289 27.92 -30.77 -26.72
N PRO A 290 26.68 -30.71 -27.25
CA PRO A 290 25.64 -29.70 -26.99
C PRO A 290 25.12 -29.75 -25.54
N PRO A 291 24.52 -28.65 -25.03
CA PRO A 291 24.00 -28.57 -23.67
C PRO A 291 22.94 -29.63 -23.39
N ALA A 292 23.02 -30.28 -22.23
CA ALA A 292 22.06 -31.30 -21.82
C ALA A 292 20.63 -30.72 -21.71
N SER A 293 19.68 -31.46 -22.25
CA SER A 293 18.24 -31.22 -22.15
C SER A 293 17.63 -32.04 -21.01
N LEU A 294 16.43 -31.66 -20.55
CA LEU A 294 15.80 -32.39 -19.44
C LEU A 294 15.57 -33.87 -19.77
N ALA A 295 15.21 -34.19 -21.02
CA ALA A 295 15.01 -35.56 -21.48
C ALA A 295 16.28 -36.43 -21.35
N ASP A 296 17.48 -35.84 -21.44
CA ASP A 296 18.75 -36.58 -21.36
C ASP A 296 19.01 -37.17 -19.96
N LEU A 297 18.30 -36.68 -18.93
CA LEU A 297 18.38 -37.21 -17.56
C LEU A 297 17.58 -38.51 -17.39
N PHE A 298 16.72 -38.86 -18.33
CA PHE A 298 15.80 -39.99 -18.23
C PHE A 298 16.14 -41.10 -19.23
N GLU A 299 15.72 -42.31 -18.91
CA GLU A 299 15.79 -43.42 -19.86
C GLU A 299 14.79 -43.21 -21.03
N PRO A 300 15.05 -43.79 -22.23
CA PRO A 300 14.14 -43.68 -23.37
C PRO A 300 12.72 -44.19 -23.13
N ALA A 301 12.52 -45.05 -22.13
CA ALA A 301 11.20 -45.51 -21.69
C ALA A 301 10.34 -44.36 -21.13
N VAL A 302 10.96 -43.30 -20.65
CA VAL A 302 10.29 -42.06 -20.23
C VAL A 302 10.16 -41.13 -21.44
N ASP A 303 9.16 -41.39 -22.28
CA ASP A 303 8.89 -40.54 -23.44
C ASP A 303 8.59 -39.09 -23.03
N GLN A 304 8.88 -38.14 -23.92
CA GLN A 304 8.65 -36.71 -23.70
C GLN A 304 7.19 -36.42 -23.32
N ARG A 305 6.23 -37.14 -23.91
CA ARG A 305 4.81 -37.01 -23.54
C ARG A 305 4.57 -37.34 -22.06
N ARG A 306 5.16 -38.43 -21.57
CA ARG A 306 5.05 -38.85 -20.16
C ARG A 306 5.67 -37.81 -19.23
N LEU A 307 6.82 -37.23 -19.61
CA LEU A 307 7.43 -36.12 -18.88
C LEU A 307 6.48 -34.92 -18.82
N LEU A 308 5.98 -34.45 -19.96
CA LEU A 308 5.09 -33.30 -20.04
C LEU A 308 3.84 -33.49 -19.16
N ASP A 309 3.20 -34.66 -19.23
CA ASP A 309 2.04 -35.00 -18.41
C ASP A 309 2.38 -35.05 -16.91
N GLY A 310 3.55 -35.61 -16.57
CA GLY A 310 4.05 -35.64 -15.21
C GLY A 310 4.32 -34.24 -14.66
N LEU A 311 5.03 -33.40 -15.42
CA LEU A 311 5.36 -32.03 -15.02
C LEU A 311 4.10 -31.16 -14.90
N ARG A 312 3.11 -31.32 -15.79
CA ARG A 312 1.82 -30.62 -15.72
C ARG A 312 1.12 -30.87 -14.38
N SER A 313 1.21 -32.09 -13.85
CA SER A 313 0.57 -32.45 -12.58
C SER A 313 1.14 -31.71 -11.36
N VAL A 314 2.35 -31.17 -11.47
CA VAL A 314 3.05 -30.43 -10.40
C VAL A 314 2.60 -28.95 -10.32
N ARG A 315 1.89 -28.46 -11.35
CA ARG A 315 1.21 -27.16 -11.48
C ARG A 315 2.08 -25.90 -11.51
N VAL A 316 3.14 -25.80 -10.70
CA VAL A 316 3.93 -24.55 -10.57
C VAL A 316 5.45 -24.80 -10.60
N PRO A 317 6.26 -23.85 -11.11
CA PRO A 317 7.72 -24.02 -11.23
C PRO A 317 8.42 -24.33 -9.91
N ARG A 318 7.97 -23.75 -8.79
CA ARG A 318 8.56 -24.02 -7.47
C ARG A 318 8.44 -25.49 -7.08
N GLN A 319 7.26 -26.08 -7.31
CA GLN A 319 7.01 -27.48 -7.00
C GLN A 319 7.74 -28.40 -7.98
N LEU A 320 7.83 -28.01 -9.25
CA LEU A 320 8.63 -28.71 -10.26
C LEU A 320 10.07 -28.89 -9.78
N PHE A 321 10.73 -27.83 -9.34
CA PHE A 321 12.13 -27.93 -8.88
C PHE A 321 12.29 -28.69 -7.56
N LYS A 322 11.32 -28.61 -6.65
CA LYS A 322 11.30 -29.46 -5.45
C LYS A 322 11.16 -30.93 -5.80
N PHE A 323 10.27 -31.26 -6.73
CA PHE A 323 10.08 -32.61 -7.25
C PHE A 323 11.35 -33.12 -7.93
N LEU A 324 11.94 -32.36 -8.86
CA LEU A 324 13.17 -32.76 -9.55
C LEU A 324 14.33 -32.96 -8.57
N TYR A 325 14.47 -32.09 -7.57
CA TYR A 325 15.46 -32.27 -6.51
C TYR A 325 15.25 -33.58 -5.74
N ARG A 326 14.02 -33.83 -5.27
CA ARG A 326 13.65 -35.07 -4.57
C ARG A 326 13.93 -36.31 -5.43
N LEU A 327 13.54 -36.27 -6.69
CA LEU A 327 13.75 -37.33 -7.66
C LEU A 327 15.24 -37.65 -7.86
N LEU A 328 16.06 -36.62 -8.07
CA LEU A 328 17.51 -36.77 -8.24
C LEU A 328 18.16 -37.35 -6.99
N VAL A 329 17.80 -36.84 -5.81
CA VAL A 329 18.31 -37.36 -4.53
C VAL A 329 17.92 -38.82 -4.33
N ALA A 330 16.65 -39.17 -4.56
CA ALA A 330 16.17 -40.55 -4.44
C ALA A 330 16.88 -41.50 -5.43
N HIS A 331 17.09 -41.05 -6.67
CA HIS A 331 17.83 -41.81 -7.68
C HIS A 331 19.30 -42.03 -7.27
N CYS A 332 20.00 -40.96 -6.88
CA CYS A 332 21.39 -41.06 -6.44
C CYS A 332 21.58 -41.95 -5.20
N HIS A 333 20.61 -41.99 -4.28
CA HIS A 333 20.67 -42.87 -3.11
C HIS A 333 20.38 -44.35 -3.42
N ALA A 334 19.72 -44.65 -4.54
CA ALA A 334 19.38 -46.01 -4.93
C ALA A 334 20.55 -46.76 -5.60
N HIS A 335 21.60 -46.04 -6.01
CA HIS A 335 22.73 -46.60 -6.76
C HIS A 335 24.06 -46.31 -6.05
N THR A 336 24.99 -47.25 -6.14
CA THR A 336 26.35 -47.07 -5.60
C THR A 336 27.28 -46.54 -6.69
N ALA A 337 28.45 -46.03 -6.27
CA ALA A 337 29.48 -45.62 -7.21
C ALA A 337 30.05 -46.79 -8.03
N GLU A 338 29.95 -48.03 -7.54
CA GLU A 338 30.42 -49.23 -8.23
C GLU A 338 29.47 -49.71 -9.33
N GLN A 339 28.17 -49.44 -9.19
CA GLN A 339 27.15 -49.75 -10.18
C GLN A 339 26.35 -48.48 -10.53
N PRO A 340 26.98 -47.53 -11.23
CA PRO A 340 26.36 -46.24 -11.48
C PRO A 340 25.28 -46.37 -12.55
N VAL A 341 24.10 -45.82 -12.24
CA VAL A 341 23.01 -45.63 -13.20
C VAL A 341 22.80 -44.13 -13.36
N TYR A 342 23.13 -43.60 -14.55
CA TYR A 342 23.13 -42.16 -14.82
C TYR A 342 21.81 -41.61 -15.37
N GLN A 343 20.92 -42.49 -15.83
CA GLN A 343 19.59 -42.14 -16.33
C GLN A 343 18.52 -42.60 -15.36
N ILE A 344 17.49 -41.79 -15.20
CA ILE A 344 16.38 -42.07 -14.29
C ILE A 344 15.38 -43.01 -15.01
N PRO A 345 15.10 -44.21 -14.46
CA PRO A 345 14.14 -45.13 -15.05
C PRO A 345 12.70 -44.67 -14.82
N LEU A 346 11.78 -45.13 -15.68
CA LEU A 346 10.36 -44.77 -15.64
C LEU A 346 9.70 -45.10 -14.28
N GLU A 347 10.00 -46.28 -13.72
CA GLU A 347 9.45 -46.71 -12.44
C GLU A 347 9.80 -45.73 -11.30
N ARG A 348 11.03 -45.20 -11.30
CA ARG A 348 11.49 -44.22 -10.30
C ARG A 348 10.76 -42.89 -10.45
N PHE A 349 10.62 -42.42 -11.69
CA PHE A 349 9.88 -41.19 -12.00
C PHE A 349 8.42 -41.28 -11.53
N ASP A 350 7.73 -42.36 -11.88
CA ASP A 350 6.31 -42.56 -11.54
C ASP A 350 6.09 -42.70 -10.04
N THR A 351 6.97 -43.45 -9.36
CA THR A 351 6.91 -43.64 -7.91
C THR A 351 7.08 -42.32 -7.16
N GLU A 352 8.14 -41.56 -7.45
CA GLU A 352 8.37 -40.28 -6.77
C GLU A 352 7.32 -39.25 -7.12
N LEU A 353 6.82 -39.23 -8.37
CA LEU A 353 5.75 -38.33 -8.77
C LEU A 353 4.45 -38.64 -8.01
N ALA A 354 4.10 -39.90 -7.84
CA ALA A 354 2.91 -40.32 -7.10
C ALA A 354 2.99 -39.89 -5.63
N VAL A 355 4.14 -40.09 -4.97
CA VAL A 355 4.32 -39.67 -3.58
C VAL A 355 4.30 -38.14 -3.46
N PHE A 356 5.00 -37.43 -4.35
CA PHE A 356 5.04 -35.97 -4.35
C PHE A 356 3.64 -35.36 -4.52
N ARG A 357 2.82 -35.91 -5.41
CA ARG A 357 1.43 -35.46 -5.61
C ARG A 357 0.57 -35.69 -4.37
N ARG A 358 0.73 -36.83 -3.71
CA ARG A 358 0.01 -37.13 -2.47
C ARG A 358 0.37 -36.13 -1.36
N ASP A 359 1.65 -35.80 -1.22
CA ASP A 359 2.13 -34.82 -0.25
C ASP A 359 1.61 -33.40 -0.57
N GLN A 360 1.60 -33.03 -1.86
CA GLN A 360 1.06 -31.76 -2.34
C GLN A 360 -0.45 -31.65 -2.08
N ASP A 361 -1.23 -32.69 -2.39
CA ASP A 361 -2.67 -32.70 -2.14
C ASP A 361 -3.00 -32.65 -0.64
N ALA A 362 -2.16 -33.26 0.22
CA ALA A 362 -2.30 -33.16 1.67
C ALA A 362 -2.01 -31.73 2.18
N PHE A 363 -1.00 -31.07 1.62
CA PHE A 363 -0.68 -29.68 1.91
C PHE A 363 -1.79 -28.72 1.45
N ASP A 364 -2.29 -28.88 0.22
CA ASP A 364 -3.38 -28.06 -0.35
C ASP A 364 -4.69 -28.19 0.47
N ARG A 365 -4.90 -29.33 1.13
CA ARG A 365 -6.05 -29.55 2.04
C ARG A 365 -5.81 -29.05 3.47
N GLY A 366 -4.64 -28.49 3.76
CA GLY A 366 -4.26 -28.03 5.10
C GLY A 366 -4.05 -29.16 6.11
N LEU A 367 -3.84 -30.40 5.65
CA LEU A 367 -3.68 -31.58 6.51
C LEU A 367 -2.21 -31.87 6.84
N ALA A 368 -1.27 -31.21 6.18
CA ALA A 368 0.17 -31.35 6.44
C ALA A 368 0.69 -30.20 7.32
N PRO A 369 1.61 -30.46 8.28
CA PRO A 369 2.30 -29.41 9.00
C PRO A 369 3.13 -28.55 8.04
N ARG A 370 3.12 -27.23 8.26
CA ARG A 370 3.83 -26.24 7.43
C ARG A 370 5.33 -26.25 7.61
#